data_AF-A0A962IGA6-F1
#
_entry.id   AF-A0A962IGA6-F1
#
_cell.length_a   1.000
_cell.length_b   1.000
_cell.length_c   1.000
_cell.angle_alpha   90.00
_cell.angle_beta   90.00
_cell.angle_gamma   90.00
#
_symmetry.space_group_name_H-M   'P 1'
#
loop_
_entity.id
_entity.type
_entity.pdbx_description
1 polymer ?
#
loop_
_entity_poly.entity_id
_entity_poly.type
_entity_poly.pdbx_seq_one_letter_code
_entity_poly.pdbx_strand_id
1 'polypeptide(L)' 'MPAFDTAEVLSVRHWNPHLFSFRTTRADSLRFRNGEFIMIGLEGDERPVMRAYSIASPNHETFLEFFSIKVPDG' A
#
# COMPACT_ATOMS: atom_id res chain seq x y z
N MET A 1 -3.36 -18.89 7.40
CA MET A 1 -3.48 -17.41 7.41
C MET A 1 -2.65 -16.90 6.25
N PRO A 2 -3.14 -16.04 5.35
CA PRO A 2 -2.26 -15.45 4.35
C PRO A 2 -1.20 -14.65 5.12
N ALA A 3 0.07 -14.99 4.92
CA ALA A 3 1.20 -14.33 5.56
C ALA A 3 1.41 -13.00 4.84
N PHE A 4 0.78 -11.94 5.35
CA PHE A 4 1.07 -10.58 4.90
C PHE A 4 2.40 -10.14 5.52
N ASP A 5 3.24 -9.48 4.72
CA ASP A 5 4.44 -8.82 5.22
C ASP A 5 4.05 -7.48 5.88
N THR A 6 4.59 -7.22 7.06
CA THR A 6 4.47 -5.90 7.70
C THR A 6 5.46 -4.94 7.06
N ALA A 7 4.97 -3.79 6.60
CA ALA A 7 5.80 -2.74 6.00
C ALA A 7 5.69 -1.44 6.81
N GLU A 8 6.80 -0.71 6.89
CA GLU A 8 6.85 0.58 7.58
C GLU A 8 6.51 1.70 6.60
N VAL A 9 5.68 2.66 7.03
CA VAL A 9 5.39 3.86 6.24
C VAL A 9 6.58 4.80 6.27
N LEU A 10 7.15 5.10 5.10
CA LEU A 10 8.32 5.95 4.93
C LEU A 10 7.93 7.42 4.72
N SER A 11 6.85 7.67 3.99
CA SER A 11 6.36 9.03 3.76
C SER A 11 4.89 9.03 3.39
N VAL A 12 4.23 10.16 3.67
CA VAL A 12 2.83 10.40 3.32
C VAL A 12 2.73 11.78 2.67
N ARG A 13 2.01 11.85 1.55
CA ARG A 13 1.73 13.10 0.83
C ARG A 13 0.24 13.24 0.62
N HIS A 14 -0.35 14.29 1.16
CA HIS A 14 -1.74 14.66 0.92
C HIS A 14 -1.79 15.58 -0.30
N TRP A 15 -2.47 15.17 -1.36
CA TRP A 15 -2.62 15.98 -2.57
C TRP A 15 -3.80 16.93 -2.44
N ASN A 16 -4.89 16.46 -1.84
CA ASN A 16 -6.09 17.24 -1.55
C ASN A 16 -6.91 16.53 -0.44
N PRO A 17 -8.11 17.03 -0.07
CA PRO A 17 -8.95 16.41 0.95
C PRO A 17 -9.34 14.95 0.65
N HIS A 18 -9.37 14.54 -0.61
CA HIS A 18 -9.83 13.22 -1.05
C HIS A 18 -8.71 12.29 -1.51
N LEU A 19 -7.49 12.77 -1.75
CA LEU A 19 -6.42 11.98 -2.38
C LEU A 19 -5.10 12.11 -1.60
N PHE A 20 -4.42 11.00 -1.43
CA PHE A 20 -3.10 10.94 -0.82
C PHE A 20 -2.25 9.82 -1.43
N SER A 21 -0.93 10.00 -1.40
CA SER A 21 0.03 8.93 -1.66
C SER A 21 0.79 8.60 -0.38
N PHE A 22 1.26 7.38 -0.28
CA PHE A 22 2.21 6.99 0.76
C PHE A 22 3.21 5.99 0.22
N ARG A 23 4.41 6.02 0.81
CA ARG A 23 5.48 5.08 0.51
C ARG A 23 5.71 4.15 1.69
N THR A 24 6.07 2.91 1.41
CA THR A 24 6.43 1.93 2.43
C THR A 24 7.77 1.29 2.13
N THR A 25 8.34 0.61 3.13
CA THR A 25 9.39 -0.39 2.87
C THR A 25 8.87 -1.48 1.92
N ARG A 26 9.81 -2.12 1.22
CA ARG A 26 9.53 -3.22 0.31
C ARG A 26 10.28 -4.45 0.80
N ALA A 27 9.59 -5.57 0.93
CA ALA A 27 10.23 -6.84 1.23
C ALA A 27 11.12 -7.28 0.05
N ASP A 28 12.34 -7.74 0.34
CA ASP A 28 13.30 -8.22 -0.67
C ASP A 28 12.80 -9.43 -1.46
N SER A 29 11.81 -10.17 -0.93
CA SER A 29 11.14 -11.29 -1.60
C SER A 29 10.07 -10.83 -2.60
N LEU A 30 9.55 -9.60 -2.46
CA LEU A 30 8.43 -9.12 -3.26
C LEU A 30 8.88 -8.77 -4.68
N ARG A 31 8.42 -9.55 -5.65
CA ARG A 31 8.63 -9.35 -7.10
C ARG A 31 7.28 -9.11 -7.77
N PHE A 32 7.22 -8.12 -8.64
CA PHE A 32 6.02 -7.77 -9.39
C PHE A 32 6.38 -7.18 -10.75
N ARG A 33 5.43 -7.17 -11.67
CA ARG A 33 5.50 -6.47 -12.96
C ARG A 33 4.81 -5.11 -12.85
N ASN A 34 5.36 -4.10 -13.51
CA ASN A 34 4.77 -2.76 -13.49
C ASN A 34 3.32 -2.80 -13.97
N GLY A 35 2.40 -2.23 -13.17
CA GLY A 35 0.96 -2.25 -13.43
C GLY A 35 0.17 -3.32 -12.66
N GLU A 36 0.85 -4.22 -11.94
CA GLU A 36 0.17 -5.17 -11.03
C GLU A 36 -0.36 -4.48 -9.76
N PHE A 37 -1.30 -5.18 -9.10
CA PHE A 37 -1.85 -4.78 -7.81
C PHE A 37 -1.58 -5.85 -6.75
N ILE A 38 -1.54 -5.43 -5.49
CA ILE A 38 -1.41 -6.31 -4.32
C ILE A 38 -2.49 -5.98 -3.29
N MET A 39 -2.69 -6.89 -2.34
CA MET A 39 -3.53 -6.64 -1.18
C MET A 39 -2.71 -5.89 -0.13
N ILE A 40 -3.19 -4.73 0.31
CA ILE A 40 -2.66 -4.01 1.48
C ILE A 40 -3.77 -3.78 2.47
N GLY A 41 -3.41 -3.56 3.73
CA GLY A 41 -4.39 -3.30 4.77
C GLY A 41 -3.76 -2.91 6.08
N LEU A 42 -4.63 -2.67 7.05
CA LEU A 42 -4.26 -2.41 8.43
C LEU A 42 -4.81 -3.53 9.31
N GLU A 43 -4.08 -3.83 10.38
CA GLU A 43 -4.62 -4.62 11.47
C GLU A 43 -5.85 -3.89 12.04
N GLY A 44 -6.92 -4.65 12.29
CA GLY A 44 -8.17 -4.14 12.84
C GLY A 44 -8.58 -5.00 14.03
N ASP A 45 -9.46 -4.46 14.88
CA ASP A 45 -9.81 -5.06 16.17
C ASP A 45 -10.34 -6.50 16.06
N GLU A 46 -11.18 -6.78 15.06
CA GLU A 46 -11.74 -8.13 14.84
C GLU A 46 -11.14 -8.85 13.63
N ARG A 47 -10.91 -8.12 12.52
CA ARG A 47 -10.30 -8.66 11.29
C ARG A 47 -9.52 -7.56 10.56
N PRO A 48 -8.40 -7.92 9.89
CA PRO A 48 -7.66 -6.97 9.06
C PRO A 48 -8.53 -6.38 7.95
N VAL A 49 -8.47 -5.06 7.78
CA VAL A 49 -9.14 -4.36 6.68
C VAL A 49 -8.21 -4.37 5.49
N MET A 50 -8.49 -5.27 4.53
CA MET A 50 -7.69 -5.45 3.33
C MET A 50 -8.39 -4.88 2.09
N ARG A 51 -7.63 -4.26 1.21
CA ARG A 51 -8.08 -3.75 -0.10
C ARG A 51 -7.01 -3.98 -1.16
N ALA A 52 -7.45 -4.18 -2.40
CA ALA A 52 -6.55 -4.27 -3.54
C ALA A 52 -6.06 -2.88 -3.93
N TYR A 53 -4.76 -2.71 -4.10
CA TYR A 53 -4.12 -1.47 -4.53
C TYR A 53 -3.09 -1.75 -5.62
N SER A 54 -3.16 -0.97 -6.69
CA SER A 54 -2.10 -0.94 -7.70
C SER A 54 -0.80 -0.42 -7.11
N ILE A 55 0.32 -1.04 -7.46
CA ILE A 55 1.64 -0.54 -7.07
C ILE A 55 2.01 0.61 -8.01
N ALA A 56 2.13 1.82 -7.45
CA ALA A 56 2.43 3.03 -8.20
C ALA A 56 3.93 3.27 -8.42
N SER A 57 4.80 2.58 -7.66
CA SER A 57 6.24 2.58 -7.87
C SER A 57 6.66 1.54 -8.92
N PRO A 58 7.66 1.85 -9.78
CA PRO A 58 8.28 0.85 -10.64
C PRO A 58 8.92 -0.31 -9.85
N ASN A 59 8.99 -1.50 -10.45
CA ASN A 59 9.51 -2.71 -9.82
C ASN A 59 11.03 -2.74 -9.55
N HIS A 60 11.77 -1.73 -10.01
CA HIS A 60 13.19 -1.54 -9.70
C HIS A 60 13.43 -0.59 -8.52
N GLU A 61 12.39 0.06 -7.99
CA GLU A 61 12.50 0.90 -6.79
C GLU A 61 12.63 0.07 -5.52
N THR A 62 13.33 0.62 -4.52
CA THR A 62 13.56 -0.03 -3.21
C THR A 62 12.42 0.17 -2.21
N PHE A 63 11.42 0.97 -2.57
CA PHE A 63 10.20 1.21 -1.81
C PHE A 63 8.96 0.83 -2.62
N LEU A 64 7.83 0.69 -1.95
CA LEU A 64 6.53 0.65 -2.61
C LEU A 64 5.86 2.02 -2.50
N GLU A 65 5.20 2.46 -3.55
CA GLU A 65 4.35 3.66 -3.52
C GLU A 65 2.91 3.28 -3.88
N PHE A 66 1.97 3.87 -3.15
CA PHE A 66 0.53 3.70 -3.38
C PHE A 66 -0.14 5.06 -3.48
N PHE A 67 -1.18 5.13 -4.29
CA PHE A 67 -2.06 6.28 -4.41
C PHE A 67 -3.48 5.86 -3.99
N SER A 68 -4.07 6.62 -3.08
CA SER A 68 -5.29 6.23 -2.39
C SER A 68 -6.29 7.37 -2.27
N ILE A 69 -7.55 6.97 -2.25
CA ILE A 69 -8.69 7.85 -2.02
C ILE A 69 -9.09 7.84 -0.54
N LYS A 70 -9.55 8.98 -0.04
CA LYS A 70 -10.16 9.12 1.28
C LYS A 70 -11.67 9.13 1.09
N VAL A 71 -12.28 7.99 1.37
CA VAL A 71 -13.74 7.83 1.39
C VAL A 71 -14.19 7.93 2.84
N PRO A 72 -15.05 8.90 3.21
CA PRO A 72 -15.69 8.89 4.52
C PRO A 72 -16.39 7.55 4.75
N ASP A 73 -16.18 6.95 5.92
CA ASP A 73 -16.76 5.65 6.33
C ASP A 73 -16.36 4.43 5.46
N GLY A 74 -15.19 4.49 4.79
CA GLY A 74 -14.67 3.46 3.87
C GLY A 74 -13.85 2.31 4.47
#